data_AF-A0A914QDQ5-F1
#
_entry.id   AF-A0A914QDQ5-F1
#
_cell.length_a   1.000
_cell.length_b   1.000
_cell.length_c   1.000
_cell.angle_alpha   90.00
_cell.angle_beta   90.00
_cell.angle_gamma   90.00
#
_symmetry.space_group_name_H-M   'P 1'
#
loop_
_entity.id
_entity.type
_entity.pdbx_description
1 polymer ?
#
loop_
_entity_poly.entity_id
_entity_poly.type
_entity_poly.pdbx_seq_one_letter_code
_entity_poly.pdbx_strand_id
1 'polypeptide(L)'
;MTIDEERPKPAKGLSNLGNTCFYNSTMQCLMHTHSLYDWQTKVTEERQLIIKKGTVVVNEKKVEVPDAVITLKENTSLPLVSALQHFLAEFRVGRNPNPSPLFQQIAVKAPRFRGWAQQDAHELLRYLLDGIRTEELKRYRDAIFSYLGVEDKPTPEQIIMCKGIFSYLMDL
;
A
#
# COMPACT_ATOMS: atom_id res chain seq x y z
N MET A 1 -45.32 20.68 8.23
CA MET A 1 -44.36 19.57 8.03
C MET A 1 -43.46 19.98 6.88
N THR A 2 -42.39 20.72 7.18
CA THR A 2 -41.37 21.07 6.18
C THR A 2 -40.37 19.94 6.15
N ILE A 3 -40.33 19.23 5.01
CA ILE A 3 -39.28 18.28 4.70
C ILE A 3 -38.04 19.15 4.43
N ASP A 4 -37.16 19.28 5.41
CA ASP A 4 -35.82 19.81 5.18
C ASP A 4 -35.12 18.82 4.24
N GLU A 5 -35.10 19.13 2.96
CA GLU A 5 -34.20 18.47 2.01
C GLU A 5 -32.77 18.72 2.49
N GLU A 6 -32.17 17.71 3.11
CA GLU A 6 -30.81 17.75 3.61
C GLU A 6 -29.88 17.99 2.40
N ARG A 7 -29.51 19.27 2.16
CA ARG A 7 -28.59 19.63 1.09
C ARG A 7 -27.33 18.78 1.24
N PRO A 8 -26.86 18.12 0.16
CA PRO A 8 -25.66 17.29 0.25
C PRO A 8 -24.51 18.14 0.82
N LYS A 9 -23.91 17.66 1.90
CA LYS A 9 -22.79 18.36 2.55
C LYS A 9 -21.72 18.60 1.49
N PRO A 10 -21.25 19.86 1.30
CA PRO A 10 -20.27 20.16 0.28
C PRO A 10 -19.00 19.33 0.49
N ALA A 11 -18.44 18.82 -0.61
CA ALA A 11 -17.18 18.08 -0.57
C ALA A 11 -16.10 18.97 0.05
N LYS A 12 -15.39 18.44 1.05
CA LYS A 12 -14.40 19.21 1.81
C LYS A 12 -13.06 19.21 1.07
N GLY A 13 -12.49 20.39 0.87
CA GLY A 13 -11.16 20.56 0.29
C GLY A 13 -10.03 20.13 1.23
N LEU A 14 -8.85 19.85 0.66
CA LEU A 14 -7.62 19.59 1.40
C LEU A 14 -6.85 20.89 1.61
N SER A 15 -6.25 21.08 2.78
CA SER A 15 -5.39 22.22 3.07
C SER A 15 -4.19 22.23 2.11
N ASN A 16 -3.91 23.37 1.48
CA ASN A 16 -2.70 23.56 0.70
C ASN A 16 -1.52 23.78 1.65
N LEU A 17 -0.40 23.09 1.43
CA LEU A 17 0.81 23.20 2.26
C LEU A 17 1.88 24.10 1.60
N GLY A 18 1.53 24.73 0.47
CA GLY A 18 2.44 25.55 -0.36
C GLY A 18 2.78 24.82 -1.66
N ASN A 19 2.24 25.29 -2.79
CA ASN A 19 2.34 24.65 -4.10
C ASN A 19 1.94 23.16 -4.15
N THR A 20 1.15 22.65 -3.20
CA THR A 20 0.72 21.24 -3.16
C THR A 20 -0.65 21.02 -3.81
N CYS A 21 -1.10 21.90 -4.70
CA CYS A 21 -2.38 21.75 -5.39
C CYS A 21 -2.44 20.49 -6.25
N PHE A 22 -1.33 20.12 -6.90
CA PHE A 22 -1.19 18.87 -7.65
C PHE A 22 -1.43 17.63 -6.77
N TYR A 23 -0.91 17.66 -5.54
CA TYR A 23 -1.15 16.62 -4.55
C TYR A 23 -2.60 16.59 -4.10
N ASN A 24 -3.17 17.75 -3.77
CA ASN A 24 -4.56 17.85 -3.34
C ASN A 24 -5.51 17.31 -4.41
N SER A 25 -5.31 17.65 -5.68
CA SER A 25 -6.13 17.13 -6.78
C SER A 25 -5.98 15.62 -6.95
N THR A 26 -4.75 15.09 -6.91
CA THR A 26 -4.51 13.64 -7.02
C THR A 26 -5.19 12.88 -5.88
N MET A 27 -5.06 13.37 -4.64
CA MET A 27 -5.67 12.70 -3.49
C MET A 27 -7.19 12.74 -3.54
N GLN A 28 -7.80 13.87 -3.89
CA GLN A 28 -9.25 13.97 -4.04
C GLN A 28 -9.78 12.95 -5.07
N CYS A 29 -9.11 12.78 -6.22
CA CYS A 29 -9.49 11.74 -7.19
C CYS A 29 -9.38 10.32 -6.61
N LEU A 30 -8.26 10.02 -5.94
CA LEU A 30 -8.01 8.71 -5.35
C LEU A 30 -9.01 8.34 -4.25
N MET A 31 -9.33 9.28 -3.37
CA MET A 31 -10.25 9.07 -2.25
C MET A 31 -11.68 8.77 -2.69
N HIS A 32 -12.04 9.17 -3.91
CA HIS A 32 -13.33 8.88 -4.54
C HIS A 32 -13.31 7.63 -5.43
N THR A 33 -12.22 6.85 -5.42
CA THR A 33 -12.10 5.61 -6.21
C THR A 33 -12.45 4.38 -5.36
N HIS A 34 -13.46 3.60 -5.77
CA HIS A 34 -13.94 2.44 -5.01
C HIS A 34 -12.87 1.35 -4.82
N SER A 35 -12.01 1.10 -5.81
CA SER A 35 -10.94 0.10 -5.68
C SER A 35 -9.92 0.43 -4.59
N LEU A 36 -9.70 1.71 -4.28
CA LEU A 36 -8.84 2.12 -3.16
C LEU A 36 -9.50 1.80 -1.82
N TYR A 37 -10.84 1.82 -1.78
CA TYR A 37 -11.59 1.42 -0.60
C TYR A 37 -11.39 -0.05 -0.29
N ASP A 38 -11.58 -0.90 -1.31
CA ASP A 38 -11.42 -2.36 -1.20
C ASP A 38 -9.98 -2.72 -0.81
N TRP A 39 -9.00 -2.05 -1.43
CA TRP A 39 -7.59 -2.21 -1.10
C TRP A 39 -7.33 -1.88 0.39
N GLN A 40 -7.81 -0.74 0.88
CA GLN A 40 -7.56 -0.35 2.28
C GLN A 40 -8.17 -1.35 3.27
N THR A 41 -9.38 -1.86 3.00
CA THR A 41 -10.03 -2.88 3.83
C THR A 41 -9.20 -4.16 3.82
N LYS A 42 -8.83 -4.65 2.63
CA LYS A 42 -7.99 -5.85 2.46
C LYS A 42 -6.68 -5.71 3.24
N VAL A 43 -5.95 -4.62 3.04
CA VAL A 43 -4.64 -4.41 3.69
C VAL A 43 -4.76 -4.32 5.22
N THR A 44 -5.87 -3.80 5.75
CA THR A 44 -6.12 -3.72 7.21
C THR A 44 -6.40 -5.08 7.83
N GLU A 45 -7.15 -5.92 7.12
CA GLU A 45 -7.64 -7.22 7.59
C GLU A 45 -6.67 -8.36 7.29
N GLU A 46 -5.80 -8.23 6.29
CA GLU A 46 -4.88 -9.28 5.88
C GLU A 46 -3.74 -9.44 6.90
N ARG A 47 -3.88 -10.50 7.72
CA ARG A 47 -2.93 -10.86 8.78
C ARG A 47 -2.11 -12.10 8.46
N GLN A 48 -2.53 -12.91 7.49
CA GLN A 48 -1.89 -14.17 7.17
C GLN A 48 -1.96 -14.45 5.67
N LEU A 49 -0.92 -15.08 5.14
CA LEU A 49 -0.91 -15.68 3.82
C LEU A 49 -1.23 -17.17 3.99
N ILE A 50 -2.27 -17.63 3.29
CA ILE A 50 -2.64 -19.04 3.26
C ILE A 50 -2.11 -19.62 1.96
N ILE A 51 -1.13 -20.52 2.09
CA ILE A 51 -0.50 -21.20 0.97
C ILE A 51 -1.00 -22.63 0.95
N LYS A 52 -1.49 -23.05 -0.22
CA LYS A 52 -1.83 -24.44 -0.48
C LYS A 52 -0.67 -25.12 -1.19
N LYS A 53 -0.50 -26.41 -0.92
CA LYS A 53 0.50 -27.23 -1.59
C LYS A 53 0.28 -27.15 -3.10
N GLY A 54 1.36 -26.90 -3.83
CA GLY A 54 1.33 -26.76 -5.28
C GLY A 54 2.72 -26.77 -5.87
N THR A 55 2.79 -26.67 -7.20
CA THR A 55 4.05 -26.66 -7.92
C THR A 55 4.07 -25.46 -8.87
N VAL A 56 5.13 -24.66 -8.82
CA VAL A 56 5.34 -23.52 -9.72
C VAL A 56 6.69 -23.63 -10.43
N VAL A 57 6.82 -22.96 -11.57
CA VAL A 57 8.09 -22.91 -12.30
C VAL A 57 8.76 -21.56 -12.06
N VAL A 58 9.92 -21.59 -11.41
CA VAL A 58 10.75 -20.40 -11.18
C VAL A 58 12.08 -20.61 -11.90
N ASN A 59 12.40 -19.73 -12.86
CA ASN A 59 13.63 -19.82 -13.65
C ASN A 59 13.84 -21.22 -14.25
N GLU A 60 12.82 -21.76 -14.91
CA GLU A 60 12.82 -23.10 -15.54
C GLU A 60 12.95 -24.28 -14.55
N LYS A 61 12.94 -24.02 -13.24
CA LYS A 61 12.96 -25.06 -12.20
C LYS A 61 11.59 -25.22 -11.58
N LYS A 62 11.14 -26.47 -11.44
CA LYS A 62 9.94 -26.80 -10.65
C LYS A 62 10.25 -26.61 -9.17
N VAL A 63 9.41 -25.83 -8.49
CA VAL A 63 9.48 -25.57 -7.06
C VAL A 63 8.19 -26.09 -6.44
N GLU A 64 8.34 -27.02 -5.50
CA GLU A 64 7.23 -27.54 -4.70
C GLU A 64 6.95 -26.57 -3.54
N VAL A 65 5.81 -25.90 -3.61
CA VAL A 65 5.33 -24.97 -2.60
C VAL A 65 4.60 -25.77 -1.50
N PRO A 66 4.93 -25.57 -0.22
CA PRO A 66 4.31 -26.33 0.88
C PRO A 66 2.91 -25.80 1.23
N ASP A 67 2.10 -26.63 1.90
CA ASP A 67 0.97 -26.12 2.68
C ASP A 67 1.51 -25.31 3.87
N ALA A 68 1.16 -24.03 3.95
CA ALA A 68 1.67 -23.15 5.00
C ALA A 68 0.70 -22.02 5.34
N VAL A 69 0.78 -21.56 6.58
CA VAL A 69 0.13 -20.33 7.04
C VAL A 69 1.23 -19.39 7.53
N ILE A 70 1.43 -18.28 6.84
CA ILE A 70 2.49 -17.32 7.13
C ILE A 70 1.88 -16.07 7.75
N THR A 71 2.23 -15.77 8.99
CA THR A 71 1.79 -14.54 9.67
C THR A 71 2.48 -13.32 9.08
N LEU A 72 1.68 -12.33 8.71
CA LEU A 72 2.16 -11.03 8.25
C LEU A 72 2.36 -10.08 9.43
N LYS A 73 3.46 -9.32 9.40
CA LYS A 73 3.70 -8.21 10.33
C LYS A 73 2.59 -7.15 10.18
N GLU A 74 2.34 -6.35 11.20
CA GLU A 74 1.37 -5.26 11.10
C GLU A 74 1.84 -4.14 10.15
N ASN A 75 0.88 -3.46 9.52
CA ASN A 75 1.15 -2.34 8.60
C ASN A 75 1.74 -1.11 9.29
N THR A 76 1.73 -1.05 10.62
CA THR A 76 2.41 0.00 11.39
C THR A 76 3.91 0.07 11.07
N SER A 77 4.49 -1.02 10.57
CA SER A 77 5.86 -1.08 10.06
C SER A 77 6.06 -0.57 8.63
N LEU A 78 4.98 -0.25 7.91
CA LEU A 78 4.96 0.26 6.53
C LEU A 78 4.60 1.75 6.53
N PRO A 79 5.58 2.67 6.50
CA PRO A 79 5.30 4.07 6.81
C PRO A 79 4.42 4.76 5.78
N LEU A 80 4.58 4.48 4.48
CA LEU A 80 3.73 5.08 3.44
C LEU A 80 2.32 4.47 3.46
N VAL A 81 2.22 3.14 3.57
CA VAL A 81 0.92 2.44 3.66
C VAL A 81 0.15 2.92 4.89
N SER A 82 0.80 2.95 6.06
CA SER A 82 0.19 3.42 7.30
C SER A 82 -0.26 4.88 7.19
N ALA A 83 0.56 5.78 6.63
CA ALA A 83 0.17 7.18 6.43
C ALA A 83 -1.05 7.31 5.51
N LEU A 84 -1.12 6.53 4.43
CA LEU A 84 -2.28 6.50 3.54
C LEU A 84 -3.53 5.94 4.24
N GLN A 85 -3.40 4.87 5.03
CA GLN A 85 -4.51 4.31 5.78
C GLN A 85 -5.12 5.31 6.76
N HIS A 86 -4.28 6.04 7.51
CA HIS A 86 -4.76 7.10 8.40
C HIS A 86 -5.45 8.21 7.63
N PHE A 87 -4.84 8.69 6.53
CA PHE A 87 -5.39 9.74 5.69
C PHE A 87 -6.77 9.37 5.12
N LEU A 88 -6.92 8.14 4.60
CA LEU A 88 -8.19 7.65 4.07
C LEU A 88 -9.21 7.41 5.20
N ALA A 89 -8.79 6.92 6.36
CA ALA A 89 -9.68 6.70 7.51
C ALA A 89 -10.29 8.01 8.03
N GLU A 90 -9.50 9.08 8.15
CA GLU A 90 -9.98 10.41 8.52
C GLU A 90 -11.03 10.92 7.53
N PHE A 91 -10.78 10.78 6.22
CA PHE A 91 -11.73 11.16 5.20
C PHE A 91 -13.05 10.37 5.27
N ARG A 92 -12.97 9.05 5.47
CA ARG A 92 -14.15 8.17 5.57
C ARG A 92 -15.08 8.57 6.71
N VAL A 93 -14.52 9.02 7.84
CA VAL A 93 -15.33 9.50 8.98
C VAL A 93 -15.77 10.97 8.84
N GLY A 94 -15.63 11.56 7.63
CA GLY A 94 -16.06 12.91 7.31
C GLY A 94 -15.18 14.03 7.88
N ARG A 95 -13.96 13.71 8.34
CA ARG A 95 -12.96 14.69 8.79
C ARG A 95 -12.14 15.19 7.62
N ASN A 96 -11.46 16.32 7.82
CA ASN A 96 -10.45 16.80 6.87
C ASN A 96 -9.14 16.11 7.22
N PRO A 97 -8.63 15.21 6.34
CA PRO A 97 -7.41 14.50 6.65
C PRO A 97 -6.21 15.44 6.59
N ASN A 98 -5.24 15.27 7.49
CA ASN A 98 -4.01 16.06 7.44
C ASN A 98 -3.12 15.59 6.28
N PRO A 99 -2.83 16.41 5.27
CA PRO A 99 -2.05 15.98 4.10
C PRO A 99 -0.55 15.83 4.38
N SER A 100 -0.03 16.44 5.45
CA SER A 100 1.41 16.53 5.69
C SER A 100 2.09 15.18 5.91
N PRO A 101 1.59 14.26 6.78
CA PRO A 101 2.25 12.98 7.03
C PRO A 101 2.37 12.11 5.77
N LEU A 102 1.31 12.02 4.97
CA LEU A 102 1.31 11.25 3.72
C LEU A 102 2.26 11.88 2.70
N PHE A 103 2.19 13.20 2.50
CA PHE A 103 3.08 13.90 1.57
C PHE A 103 4.56 13.73 1.94
N GLN A 104 4.89 13.79 3.23
CA GLN A 104 6.25 13.56 3.71
C GLN A 104 6.76 12.16 3.36
N GLN A 105 5.94 11.11 3.51
CA GLN A 105 6.34 9.76 3.12
C GLN A 105 6.57 9.63 1.61
N ILE A 106 5.78 10.31 0.79
CA ILE A 106 6.02 10.37 -0.66
C ILE A 106 7.35 11.07 -0.95
N ALA A 107 7.64 12.20 -0.31
CA ALA A 107 8.89 12.95 -0.47
C ALA A 107 10.14 12.23 0.08
N VAL A 108 9.97 11.25 0.97
CA VAL A 108 11.02 10.32 1.40
C VAL A 108 11.37 9.37 0.25
N LYS A 109 10.36 8.78 -0.41
CA LYS A 109 10.54 7.82 -1.52
C LYS A 109 10.99 8.49 -2.82
N ALA A 110 10.51 9.71 -3.07
CA ALA A 110 10.79 10.48 -4.26
C ALA A 110 11.25 11.90 -3.88
N PRO A 111 12.58 12.10 -3.70
CA PRO A 111 13.14 13.38 -3.25
C PRO A 111 12.81 14.58 -4.14
N ARG A 112 12.40 14.36 -5.40
CA ARG A 112 11.97 15.41 -6.33
C ARG A 112 10.76 16.21 -5.82
N PHE A 113 9.91 15.63 -4.98
CA PHE A 113 8.78 16.33 -4.35
C PHE A 113 9.18 17.19 -3.13
N ARG A 114 10.47 17.18 -2.74
CA ARG A 114 10.99 18.10 -1.70
C ARG A 114 11.08 19.52 -2.26
N GLY A 115 11.07 20.51 -1.36
CA GLY A 115 11.33 21.90 -1.72
C GLY A 115 10.12 22.68 -2.24
N TRP A 116 8.89 22.16 -2.08
CA TRP A 116 7.63 22.90 -2.30
C TRP A 116 7.50 23.56 -3.68
N ALA A 117 8.18 23.01 -4.69
CA ALA A 117 7.94 23.37 -6.08
C ALA A 117 6.63 22.75 -6.57
N GLN A 118 6.01 23.37 -7.58
CA GLN A 118 4.87 22.76 -8.27
C GLN A 118 5.36 21.55 -9.08
N GLN A 119 4.62 20.44 -9.04
CA GLN A 119 5.04 19.17 -9.64
C GLN A 119 3.92 18.57 -10.49
N ASP A 120 4.25 17.53 -11.24
CA ASP A 120 3.32 16.78 -12.06
C ASP A 120 2.46 15.83 -11.19
N ALA A 121 1.14 15.95 -11.31
CA ALA A 121 0.16 15.14 -10.58
C ALA A 121 0.19 13.65 -10.95
N HIS A 122 0.48 13.34 -12.22
CA HIS A 122 0.60 11.98 -12.73
C HIS A 122 1.90 11.33 -12.23
N GLU A 123 3.01 12.07 -12.21
CA GLU A 123 4.26 11.61 -11.60
C GLU A 123 4.05 11.30 -10.11
N LEU A 124 3.35 12.17 -9.37
CA LEU A 124 3.00 11.94 -7.98
C LEU A 124 2.18 10.66 -7.79
N LEU A 125 1.13 10.46 -8.60
CA LEU A 125 0.28 9.27 -8.54
C LEU A 125 1.11 8.00 -8.73
N ARG A 126 1.99 7.99 -9.74
CA ARG A 126 2.88 6.87 -10.02
C ARG A 126 3.77 6.54 -8.82
N TYR A 127 4.43 7.54 -8.23
CA TYR A 127 5.30 7.33 -7.07
C TYR A 127 4.54 6.87 -5.82
N LEU A 128 3.31 7.35 -5.61
CA LEU A 128 2.46 6.88 -4.52
C LEU A 128 2.14 5.39 -4.68
N LEU A 129 1.64 4.98 -5.85
CA LEU A 129 1.26 3.60 -6.12
C LEU A 129 2.46 2.65 -6.12
N ASP A 130 3.58 3.04 -6.74
CA ASP A 130 4.82 2.25 -6.74
C ASP A 130 5.37 2.12 -5.31
N GLY A 131 5.29 3.18 -4.51
CA GLY A 131 5.71 3.18 -3.11
C GLY A 131 4.88 2.23 -2.25
N ILE A 132 3.56 2.26 -2.39
CA ILE A 132 2.62 1.36 -1.70
C ILE A 132 2.94 -0.09 -2.07
N ARG A 133 2.98 -0.39 -3.38
CA ARG A 133 3.30 -1.72 -3.88
C ARG A 133 4.64 -2.21 -3.34
N THR A 134 5.67 -1.36 -3.34
CA THR A 134 7.00 -1.73 -2.84
C THR A 134 6.98 -2.11 -1.36
N GLU A 135 6.23 -1.37 -0.52
CA GLU A 135 6.08 -1.69 0.90
C GLU A 135 5.31 -2.99 1.14
N GLU A 136 4.22 -3.22 0.40
CA GLU A 136 3.44 -4.47 0.50
C GLU A 136 4.25 -5.69 0.05
N LEU A 137 4.92 -5.62 -1.11
CA LEU A 137 5.76 -6.71 -1.62
C LEU A 137 6.91 -7.01 -0.66
N LYS A 138 7.48 -5.99 -0.02
CA LYS A 138 8.50 -6.17 1.02
C LYS A 138 7.93 -6.87 2.24
N ARG A 139 6.75 -6.47 2.73
CA ARG A 139 6.06 -7.10 3.87
C ARG A 139 5.86 -8.60 3.64
N TYR A 140 5.40 -8.99 2.45
CA TYR A 140 5.21 -10.40 2.09
C TYR A 140 6.55 -11.15 2.01
N ARG A 141 7.55 -10.57 1.33
CA ARG A 141 8.89 -11.16 1.23
C ARG A 141 9.51 -11.39 2.60
N ASP A 142 9.46 -10.41 3.48
CA ASP A 142 10.02 -10.49 4.83
C ASP A 142 9.31 -11.57 5.65
N ALA A 143 7.98 -11.68 5.54
CA ALA A 143 7.20 -12.72 6.21
C ALA A 143 7.55 -14.13 5.68
N ILE A 144 7.70 -14.28 4.37
CA ILE A 144 8.11 -15.56 3.75
C ILE A 144 9.52 -15.93 4.21
N PHE A 145 10.47 -15.00 4.25
CA PHE A 145 11.81 -15.28 4.74
C PHE A 145 11.85 -15.64 6.23
N SER A 146 11.03 -14.99 7.06
CA SER A 146 10.85 -15.40 8.45
C SER A 146 10.30 -16.82 8.58
N TYR A 147 9.31 -17.18 7.75
CA TYR A 147 8.78 -18.55 7.70
C TYR A 147 9.84 -19.59 7.26
N LEU A 148 10.71 -19.22 6.33
CA LEU A 148 11.80 -20.08 5.85
C LEU A 148 13.01 -20.14 6.80
N GLY A 149 12.95 -19.49 7.97
CA GLY A 149 14.03 -19.49 8.95
C GLY A 149 15.28 -18.73 8.50
N VAL A 150 15.13 -17.65 7.70
CA VAL A 150 16.26 -16.80 7.31
C VAL A 150 16.59 -15.85 8.45
N GLU A 151 17.77 -16.02 9.04
CA GLU A 151 18.27 -15.14 10.14
C GLU A 151 19.10 -13.96 9.60
N ASP A 152 20.02 -14.23 8.66
CA ASP A 152 20.86 -13.20 8.02
C ASP A 152 20.69 -13.22 6.49
N LYS A 153 21.53 -14.00 5.81
CA LYS A 153 21.58 -14.06 4.35
C LYS A 153 20.88 -15.34 3.87
N PRO A 154 19.87 -15.23 2.99
CA PRO A 154 19.15 -16.41 2.51
C PRO A 154 20.03 -17.29 1.62
N THR A 155 19.91 -18.60 1.77
CA THR A 155 20.56 -19.57 0.86
C THR A 155 19.92 -19.51 -0.54
N PRO A 156 20.61 -19.99 -1.60
CA PRO A 156 20.01 -20.10 -2.92
C PRO A 156 18.67 -20.85 -2.93
N GLU A 157 18.54 -21.91 -2.13
CA GLU A 157 17.30 -22.68 -1.99
C GLU A 157 16.19 -21.84 -1.35
N GLN A 158 16.49 -21.08 -0.29
CA GLN A 158 15.53 -20.19 0.34
C GLN A 158 15.11 -19.05 -0.59
N ILE A 159 16.02 -18.52 -1.41
CA ILE A 159 15.70 -17.51 -2.42
C ILE A 159 14.76 -18.09 -3.48
N ILE A 160 15.05 -19.31 -3.97
CA ILE A 160 14.21 -19.99 -4.97
C ILE A 160 12.83 -20.32 -4.37
N MET A 161 12.78 -20.85 -3.15
CA MET A 161 11.53 -21.14 -2.45
C MET A 161 10.72 -19.87 -2.20
N CYS A 162 11.36 -18.79 -1.75
CA CYS A 162 10.71 -17.49 -1.58
C CYS A 162 10.12 -17.00 -2.90
N LYS A 163 10.87 -17.05 -4.01
CA LYS A 163 10.35 -16.72 -5.34
C LYS A 163 9.20 -17.64 -5.76
N GLY A 164 9.26 -18.93 -5.44
CA GLY A 164 8.20 -19.89 -5.73
C GLY A 164 6.91 -19.58 -4.98
N ILE A 165 7.00 -19.40 -3.66
CA ILE A 165 5.88 -18.96 -2.83
C ILE A 165 5.33 -17.62 -3.33
N PHE A 166 6.21 -16.67 -3.66
CA PHE A 166 5.81 -15.35 -4.12
C PHE A 166 5.09 -15.40 -5.48
N SER A 167 5.58 -16.20 -6.44
CA SER A 167 4.88 -16.46 -7.70
C SER A 167 3.51 -17.07 -7.44
N TYR A 168 3.47 -18.16 -6.67
CA TYR A 168 2.24 -18.87 -6.34
C TYR A 168 1.16 -17.99 -5.70
N LEU A 169 1.56 -17.00 -4.90
CA LEU A 169 0.64 -16.05 -4.26
C LEU A 169 0.26 -14.87 -5.15
N MET A 170 1.11 -14.48 -6.10
CA MET A 170 0.95 -13.24 -6.89
C MET A 170 0.48 -13.49 -8.33
N ASP A 171 0.51 -14.73 -8.82
CA ASP A 171 -0.08 -15.14 -10.09
C ASP A 171 -1.63 -15.03 -9.98
N LEU A 172 -2.43 -14.28 -10.76
CA LEU A 172 -2.26 -13.56 -12.04
C LEU A 172 -1.36 -14.21 -13.09
#